data_AF-A0A927UH39-F1
#
_entry.id   AF-A0A927UH39-F1
#
_cell.length_a   1.000
_cell.length_b   1.000
_cell.length_c   1.000
_cell.angle_alpha   90.00
_cell.angle_beta   90.00
_cell.angle_gamma   90.00
#
_symmetry.space_group_name_H-M   'P 1'
#
loop_
_entity.id
_entity.type
_entity.pdbx_description
1 polymer ?
#
loop_
_entity_poly.entity_id
_entity_poly.type
_entity_poly.pdbx_seq_one_letter_code
_entity_poly.pdbx_strand_id
1 'polypeptide(L)'
;MEVRYMEKSEIKEKLLEIVEEEMPDIEANKVDMDASFTDEYGVDSVSLIKVIVDAEKTFDVKFDDKELALNKYHSFEDVVDIIEEKLK
;
A
#
# COMPACT_ATOMS: atom_id res chain seq x y z
N MET A 1 -4.68 22.88 -11.75
CA MET A 1 -4.47 21.65 -10.95
C MET A 1 -4.58 20.51 -11.94
N GLU A 2 -3.45 19.95 -12.36
CA GLU A 2 -3.46 18.70 -13.11
C GLU A 2 -4.03 17.64 -12.18
N VAL A 3 -5.18 17.07 -12.52
CA VAL A 3 -5.64 15.84 -11.90
C VAL A 3 -4.63 14.80 -12.36
N ARG A 4 -3.69 14.43 -11.48
CA ARG A 4 -2.71 13.38 -11.78
C ARG A 4 -3.45 12.06 -11.77
N TYR A 5 -3.90 11.64 -12.94
CA TYR A 5 -4.25 10.25 -13.16
C TYR A 5 -2.96 9.44 -13.04
N MET A 6 -2.88 8.54 -12.07
CA MET A 6 -1.82 7.53 -11.99
C MET A 6 -2.40 6.20 -12.44
N GLU A 7 -1.68 5.48 -13.28
CA GLU A 7 -2.09 4.14 -13.70
C GLU A 7 -1.87 3.15 -12.54
N LYS A 8 -2.67 2.08 -12.48
CA LYS A 8 -2.54 1.03 -11.45
C LYS A 8 -1.12 0.47 -11.37
N SER A 9 -0.42 0.35 -12.50
CA SER A 9 0.99 -0.07 -12.54
C SER A 9 1.93 0.89 -11.82
N GLU A 10 1.73 2.21 -11.94
CA GLU A 10 2.58 3.19 -11.25
C GLU A 10 2.32 3.18 -9.73
N ILE A 11 1.06 2.98 -9.33
CA ILE A 11 0.71 2.82 -7.91
C ILE A 11 1.40 1.59 -7.34
N LYS A 12 1.40 0.49 -8.09
CA LYS A 12 2.07 -0.76 -7.73
C LYS A 12 3.58 -0.56 -7.54
N GLU A 13 4.25 0.06 -8.50
CA GLU A 13 5.69 0.33 -8.40
C GLU A 13 6.02 1.17 -7.17
N LYS A 14 5.30 2.27 -6.94
CA LYS A 14 5.54 3.12 -5.77
C LYS A 14 5.19 2.45 -4.45
N LEU A 15 4.13 1.63 -4.42
CA LEU A 15 3.79 0.89 -3.21
C LEU A 15 4.90 -0.11 -2.85
N LEU A 16 5.49 -0.76 -3.85
CA LEU A 16 6.64 -1.65 -3.65
C LEU A 16 7.85 -0.90 -3.10
N GLU A 17 8.13 0.31 -3.58
CA GLU A 17 9.19 1.18 -3.01
C GLU A 17 8.91 1.47 -1.52
N ILE A 18 7.69 1.84 -1.16
CA ILE A 18 7.31 2.11 0.24
C ILE A 18 7.44 0.86 1.10
N VAL A 19 7.05 -0.31 0.57
CA VAL A 19 7.20 -1.60 1.28
C VAL A 19 8.67 -1.92 1.51
N GLU A 20 9.55 -1.70 0.52
CA GLU A 20 11.00 -1.90 0.69
C GLU A 20 11.60 -0.97 1.77
N GLU A 21 11.14 0.28 1.84
CA GLU A 21 11.60 1.25 2.85
C GLU A 21 11.09 0.93 4.25
N GLU A 22 9.79 0.66 4.40
CA GLU A 22 9.15 0.45 5.70
C GLU A 22 9.28 -0.99 6.24
N MET A 23 9.49 -1.95 5.34
CA MET A 23 9.60 -3.38 5.63
C MET A 23 10.87 -3.96 4.98
N PRO A 24 12.07 -3.63 5.52
CA PRO A 24 13.35 -4.09 4.95
C PRO A 24 13.55 -5.61 4.98
N ASP A 25 12.73 -6.33 5.75
CA ASP A 25 12.72 -7.80 5.80
C ASP A 25 11.97 -8.43 4.61
N ILE A 26 11.25 -7.63 3.82
CA ILE A 26 10.49 -8.06 2.64
C ILE A 26 11.18 -7.58 1.37
N GLU A 27 11.52 -8.51 0.48
CA GLU A 27 12.06 -8.16 -0.83
C GLU A 27 10.93 -7.71 -1.77
N ALA A 28 10.77 -6.39 -1.99
CA ALA A 28 9.75 -5.83 -2.87
C ALA A 28 9.71 -6.45 -4.28
N ASN A 29 10.88 -6.84 -4.83
CA ASN A 29 10.96 -7.52 -6.13
C ASN A 29 10.42 -8.96 -6.15
N LYS A 30 10.16 -9.56 -4.99
CA LYS A 30 9.58 -10.89 -4.81
C LYS A 30 8.20 -10.84 -4.14
N VAL A 31 7.67 -9.64 -3.91
CA VAL A 31 6.34 -9.48 -3.36
C VAL A 31 5.32 -9.91 -4.40
N ASP A 32 4.50 -10.88 -4.02
CA ASP A 32 3.29 -11.22 -4.73
C ASP A 32 2.18 -10.30 -4.23
N MET A 33 1.58 -9.56 -5.16
CA MET A 33 0.56 -8.57 -4.84
C MET A 33 -0.79 -9.19 -4.48
N ASP A 34 -1.02 -10.45 -4.87
CA ASP A 34 -2.24 -11.20 -4.55
C ASP A 34 -2.09 -11.97 -3.22
N ALA A 35 -0.84 -12.17 -2.78
CA ALA A 35 -0.54 -12.87 -1.54
C ALA A 35 -1.02 -12.13 -0.29
N SER A 36 -1.42 -12.91 0.71
CA SER A 36 -1.76 -12.38 2.03
C SER A 36 -0.52 -11.83 2.71
N PHE A 37 -0.48 -10.53 3.00
CA PHE A 37 0.69 -9.98 3.69
C PHE A 37 0.81 -10.46 5.14
N THR A 38 -0.29 -10.87 5.78
CA THR A 38 -0.25 -11.38 7.16
C THR A 38 0.27 -12.81 7.20
N ASP A 39 -0.14 -13.64 6.25
CA ASP A 39 0.20 -15.07 6.23
C ASP A 39 1.54 -15.32 5.55
N GLU A 40 1.84 -14.65 4.44
CA GLU A 40 3.09 -14.85 3.69
C GLU A 40 4.22 -13.97 4.23
N TYR A 41 3.95 -12.70 4.50
CA TYR A 41 4.98 -11.73 4.89
C TYR A 41 5.01 -11.42 6.38
N GLY A 42 4.04 -11.91 7.17
CA GLY A 42 3.97 -11.65 8.61
C GLY A 42 3.77 -10.17 8.96
N VAL A 43 3.21 -9.37 8.04
CA VAL A 43 2.99 -7.94 8.24
C VAL A 43 2.00 -7.72 9.38
N ASP A 44 2.42 -6.90 10.34
CA ASP A 44 1.60 -6.51 11.47
C ASP A 44 0.90 -5.15 11.23
N SER A 45 -0.02 -4.80 12.14
CA SER A 45 -0.77 -3.55 12.06
C SER A 45 0.11 -2.30 12.04
N VAL A 46 1.24 -2.28 12.77
CA VAL A 46 2.12 -1.11 12.82
C VAL A 46 2.83 -0.93 11.48
N SER A 47 3.33 -2.03 10.91
CA SER A 47 4.00 -2.00 9.61
C SER A 47 3.04 -1.59 8.49
N LEU A 48 1.80 -2.09 8.49
CA LEU A 48 0.77 -1.63 7.55
C LEU A 48 0.47 -0.13 7.71
N ILE A 49 0.26 0.35 8.95
CA ILE A 49 -0.05 1.77 9.20
C ILE A 49 1.04 2.67 8.63
N LYS A 50 2.31 2.30 8.80
CA LYS A 50 3.44 3.03 8.24
C LYS A 50 3.39 3.10 6.71
N VAL A 51 3.19 1.96 6.05
CA VAL A 51 3.05 1.89 4.58
C VAL A 51 1.90 2.77 4.11
N ILE A 52 0.74 2.74 4.78
CA ILE A 52 -0.41 3.58 4.41
C ILE A 52 -0.08 5.06 4.61
N VAL A 53 0.54 5.44 5.73
CA VAL A 53 0.89 6.84 6.02
C VAL A 53 1.91 7.40 5.03
N ASP A 54 2.83 6.58 4.53
CA ASP A 54 3.76 7.00 3.49
C ASP A 54 3.14 6.97 2.10
N ALA A 55 2.24 6.03 1.83
CA ALA A 55 1.39 6.07 0.64
C ALA A 55 0.52 7.35 0.60
N GLU A 56 -0.10 7.75 1.72
CA GLU A 56 -0.83 9.02 1.83
C GLU A 56 -0.03 10.21 1.35
N LYS A 57 1.21 10.35 1.83
CA LYS A 57 2.10 11.45 1.45
C LYS A 57 2.56 11.33 -0.01
N THR A 58 2.78 10.11 -0.48
CA THR A 58 3.32 9.83 -1.82
C THR A 58 2.29 10.06 -2.92
N PHE A 59 1.05 9.66 -2.66
CA PHE A 59 -0.08 9.76 -3.59
C PHE A 59 -0.94 11.01 -3.33
N ASP A 60 -0.65 11.78 -2.28
CA ASP A 60 -1.44 12.94 -1.84
C ASP A 60 -2.92 12.58 -1.55
N VAL A 61 -3.13 11.41 -0.95
CA VAL A 61 -4.45 10.87 -0.57
C VAL A 61 -4.65 10.91 0.95
N LYS A 62 -5.89 10.69 1.40
CA LYS A 62 -6.23 10.58 2.83
C LYS A 62 -6.97 9.28 3.13
N PHE A 63 -6.52 8.58 4.15
CA PHE A 63 -7.13 7.40 4.73
C PHE A 63 -7.72 7.76 6.09
N ASP A 64 -8.92 7.26 6.36
CA ASP A 64 -9.55 7.38 7.67
C ASP A 64 -8.95 6.37 8.66
N ASP A 65 -9.05 6.65 9.96
CA ASP A 65 -8.61 5.72 11.03
C ASP A 65 -9.19 4.30 10.90
N LYS A 66 -10.38 4.19 10.28
CA LYS A 66 -11.06 2.92 10.03
C LYS A 66 -10.45 2.14 8.87
N GLU A 67 -9.83 2.84 7.94
CA GLU A 67 -9.12 2.24 6.81
C GLU A 67 -7.76 1.71 7.28
N LEU A 68 -7.11 2.35 8.26
CA LEU A 68 -5.84 1.89 8.85
C LEU A 68 -5.88 0.53 9.57
N ALA A 69 -7.04 -0.12 9.64
CA ALA A 69 -7.21 -1.37 10.35
C ALA A 69 -6.72 -2.55 9.49
N LEU A 70 -5.78 -3.35 10.02
CA LEU A 70 -5.17 -4.50 9.33
C LEU A 70 -6.20 -5.46 8.72
N ASN A 71 -7.35 -5.64 9.37
CA ASN A 71 -8.42 -6.52 8.89
C ASN A 71 -9.17 -6.00 7.65
N LYS A 72 -8.83 -4.82 7.13
CA LYS A 72 -9.37 -4.25 5.90
C LYS A 72 -8.59 -4.67 4.66
N TYR A 73 -7.36 -5.10 4.84
CA TYR A 73 -6.50 -5.47 3.73
C TYR A 73 -6.08 -6.91 3.92
N HIS A 74 -6.17 -7.68 2.85
CA HIS A 74 -5.66 -9.03 2.77
C HIS A 74 -4.32 -9.01 2.06
N SER A 75 -4.23 -8.29 0.93
CA SER A 75 -3.04 -8.23 0.08
C SER A 75 -2.62 -6.79 -0.25
N PHE A 76 -1.47 -6.65 -0.91
CA PHE A 76 -1.04 -5.35 -1.42
C PHE A 76 -1.95 -4.84 -2.54
N GLU A 77 -2.59 -5.73 -3.30
CA GLU A 77 -3.57 -5.34 -4.32
C GLU A 77 -4.75 -4.58 -3.71
N ASP A 78 -5.24 -4.95 -2.51
CA ASP A 78 -6.30 -4.19 -1.83
C ASP A 78 -5.87 -2.75 -1.54
N VAL A 79 -4.61 -2.55 -1.13
CA VAL A 79 -4.06 -1.21 -0.87
C VAL A 79 -4.00 -0.41 -2.16
N VAL A 80 -3.53 -1.02 -3.26
CA VAL A 80 -3.46 -0.41 -4.58
C VAL A 80 -4.84 0.03 -5.06
N ASP A 81 -5.85 -0.84 -4.91
CA ASP A 81 -7.22 -0.55 -5.35
C ASP A 81 -7.80 0.64 -4.56
N ILE A 82 -7.59 0.71 -3.24
CA ILE A 82 -8.06 1.84 -2.44
C ILE A 82 -7.36 3.15 -2.86
N ILE A 83 -6.04 3.11 -3.10
CA ILE A 83 -5.30 4.29 -3.57
C ILE A 83 -5.83 4.73 -4.94
N GLU A 84 -6.05 3.78 -5.85
CA GLU A 84 -6.61 4.05 -7.19
C GLU A 84 -8.00 4.68 -7.10
N GLU A 85 -8.87 4.18 -6.21
CA GLU A 85 -10.19 4.76 -5.97
C GLU A 85 -10.12 6.18 -5.41
N LYS A 86 -9.14 6.48 -4.54
CA LYS A 86 -8.95 7.82 -3.97
C LYS A 86 -8.33 8.82 -4.94
N LEU A 87 -7.59 8.36 -5.95
CA LEU A 87 -6.95 9.20 -6.96
C LEU A 87 -7.89 9.58 -8.13
N LYS A 88 -9.04 8.91 -8.25
CA LYS A 88 -10.09 9.21 -9.24
C LYS A 88 -10.97 10.39 -8.80
#